data_AF-A0A251Q0I6-F1
#
_entry.id   AF-A0A251Q0I6-F1
#
_cell.length_a   1.000
_cell.length_b   1.000
_cell.length_c   1.000
_cell.angle_alpha   90.00
_cell.angle_beta   90.00
_cell.angle_gamma   90.00
#
_symmetry.space_group_name_H-M   'P 1'
#
loop_
_entity.id
_entity.type
_entity.pdbx_description
1 polymer ?
#
loop_
_entity_poly.entity_id
_entity_poly.type
_entity_poly.pdbx_seq_one_letter_code
_entity_poly.pdbx_strand_id
1 'polypeptide(L)'
;MSLEEKAKYTMRAREVWDNYLSTAPTRTPKPRKQAKLVTRCSPGRLFNVIQRLTTEQKAAVKSMGFGSLLDLRCRTLRRSLCLWLLERFDTTQRSLEICGERIPLTPKDVELVMGLAASGKDVVNSGPDDLIADLRHSYDATNHGISVRLLEERLAEPEAGEEFKRSFVLYALGTLLSPTARLDVSPSFLHFLTNMDVVHQYNWGKFLLDRLVCEVSRFHQGKQRAVGGCLLFLQLFYYESISVEENGALAPAVVPFLSSWGEDEITEREKRERELGGYGCGEVVCRERCSDLDSCEFIGQLDRPPECNISSGVEHDAPFEHKENQVEGQIGEFTLEEENMLVFVRNKDIVCGEIELVVESVRKQCRNRDYGCDEIVDYMKNNDHEETCIYGPCSCPLPNCNFVSSSEQLSLHFSSKHWDSGRRFRYNTPLAVSLGINEEFLVLQAEEDGALFLLNKATESIGNTVMITSIRPISSEERFAYNLVSGRGNSSLRFKSVTENFPGRVEGFPKMDFLLVPFCFFTSSGQLNLEVCIQNTTELTADCP
;
A
#
# COMPACT_ATOMS: atom_id res chain seq x y z
N MET A 1 66.17 -5.06 9.64
CA MET A 1 65.67 -3.69 9.42
C MET A 1 65.05 -3.17 10.70
N SER A 2 65.55 -2.06 11.22
CA SER A 2 64.99 -1.40 12.39
C SER A 2 63.62 -0.78 12.08
N LEU A 3 62.82 -0.49 13.11
CA LEU A 3 61.53 0.17 12.95
C LEU A 3 61.67 1.56 12.30
N GLU A 4 62.79 2.25 12.55
CA GLU A 4 63.11 3.55 11.94
C GLU A 4 63.41 3.43 10.45
N GLU A 5 64.08 2.36 10.01
CA GLU A 5 64.31 2.10 8.59
C GLU A 5 62.98 1.84 7.87
N LYS A 6 62.07 1.05 8.47
CA LYS A 6 60.72 0.82 7.91
C LYS A 6 59.90 2.10 7.79
N ALA A 7 59.98 3.00 8.76
CA ALA A 7 59.28 4.29 8.73
C ALA A 7 59.75 5.17 7.56
N LYS A 8 61.06 5.21 7.28
CA LYS A 8 61.64 5.94 6.15
C LYS A 8 61.15 5.40 4.80
N TYR A 9 61.09 4.09 4.62
CA TYR A 9 60.54 3.49 3.40
C TYR A 9 59.05 3.80 3.22
N THR A 10 58.30 3.80 4.31
CA THR A 10 56.84 4.03 4.28
C THR A 10 56.52 5.49 3.92
N MET A 11 57.25 6.46 4.47
CA MET A 11 57.10 7.87 4.09
C MET A 11 57.47 8.10 2.62
N ARG A 12 58.60 7.53 2.17
CA ARG A 12 59.06 7.68 0.79
C ARG A 12 58.08 7.06 -0.22
N ALA A 13 57.44 5.95 0.14
CA ALA A 13 56.40 5.33 -0.68
C ALA A 13 55.13 6.20 -0.79
N ARG A 14 54.73 6.86 0.30
CA ARG A 14 53.61 7.82 0.28
C ARG A 14 53.92 9.06 -0.56
N GLU A 15 55.10 9.64 -0.40
CA GLU A 15 55.52 10.80 -1.20
C GLU A 15 55.53 10.49 -2.71
N VAL A 16 56.01 9.30 -3.09
CA VAL A 16 55.96 8.85 -4.49
C VAL A 16 54.52 8.66 -4.97
N TRP A 17 53.64 8.14 -4.11
CA TRP A 17 52.23 7.95 -4.43
C TRP A 17 51.47 9.27 -4.58
N ASP A 18 51.70 10.22 -3.69
CA ASP A 18 51.07 11.54 -3.72
C ASP A 18 51.56 12.36 -4.91
N ASN A 19 52.83 12.24 -5.27
CA ASN A 19 53.38 12.87 -6.47
C ASN A 19 52.80 12.24 -7.76
N TYR A 20 52.58 10.91 -7.77
CA TYR A 20 51.87 10.24 -8.87
C TYR A 20 50.43 10.74 -9.01
N LEU A 21 49.69 10.87 -7.90
CA LEU A 21 48.32 11.39 -7.92
C LEU A 21 48.24 12.85 -8.38
N SER A 22 49.25 13.66 -8.04
CA SER A 22 49.32 15.08 -8.38
C SER A 22 49.71 15.34 -9.84
N THR A 23 50.44 14.41 -10.46
CA THR A 23 50.95 14.53 -11.85
C THR A 23 50.20 13.66 -12.86
N ALA A 24 49.35 12.74 -12.40
CA ALA A 24 48.55 11.90 -13.28
C ALA A 24 47.45 12.74 -13.97
N PRO A 25 47.35 12.73 -15.32
CA PRO A 25 46.27 13.41 -16.02
C PRO A 25 44.92 12.82 -15.61
N THR A 26 43.93 13.68 -15.40
CA THR A 26 42.55 13.31 -15.07
C THR A 26 42.01 12.35 -16.15
N ARG A 27 41.94 11.06 -15.81
CA ARG A 27 41.37 10.06 -16.70
C ARG A 27 39.87 10.31 -16.81
N THR A 28 39.41 10.69 -17.99
CA THR A 28 37.99 10.59 -18.33
C THR A 28 37.57 9.13 -18.15
N PRO A 29 36.46 8.85 -17.43
CA PRO A 29 36.02 7.48 -17.21
C PRO A 29 35.69 6.86 -18.58
N LYS A 30 36.43 5.81 -18.95
CA LYS A 30 36.11 5.01 -20.14
C LYS A 30 34.69 4.44 -19.97
N PRO A 31 33.84 4.45 -21.02
CA PRO A 31 32.52 3.82 -20.94
C PRO A 31 32.69 2.35 -20.55
N ARG A 32 32.06 1.95 -19.44
CA ARG A 32 32.03 0.56 -18.99
C ARG A 32 31.39 -0.26 -20.11
N LYS A 33 32.12 -1.24 -20.66
CA LYS A 33 31.55 -2.24 -21.57
C LYS A 33 30.30 -2.84 -20.88
N GLN A 34 29.16 -2.83 -21.56
CA GLN A 34 27.88 -3.31 -21.05
C GLN A 34 28.04 -4.71 -20.44
N ALA A 35 27.81 -4.84 -19.14
CA ALA A 35 27.94 -6.13 -18.46
C ALA A 35 26.85 -7.08 -18.99
N LYS A 36 27.24 -8.23 -19.54
CA LYS A 36 26.28 -9.23 -20.04
C LYS A 36 25.46 -9.77 -18.84
N LEU A 37 24.14 -9.60 -18.88
CA LEU A 37 23.24 -10.16 -17.86
C LEU A 37 23.42 -11.66 -17.77
N VAL A 38 23.70 -12.16 -16.57
CA VAL A 38 23.68 -13.59 -16.27
C VAL A 38 22.49 -13.86 -15.36
N THR A 39 21.63 -14.80 -15.74
CA THR A 39 20.46 -15.21 -14.96
C THR A 39 20.14 -16.67 -15.27
N ARG A 40 19.40 -17.32 -14.36
CA ARG A 40 18.85 -18.68 -14.53
C ARG A 40 17.37 -18.69 -14.91
N CYS A 41 16.71 -17.52 -14.89
CA CYS A 41 15.35 -17.35 -15.38
C CYS A 41 15.30 -17.72 -16.88
N SER A 42 14.61 -18.80 -17.20
CA SER A 42 14.57 -19.43 -18.52
C SER A 42 13.15 -19.88 -18.88
N PRO A 43 12.32 -18.97 -19.43
CA PRO A 43 10.97 -19.31 -19.89
C PRO A 43 10.96 -20.45 -20.91
N GLY A 44 11.90 -20.45 -21.85
CA GLY A 44 12.02 -21.49 -22.88
C GLY A 44 12.25 -22.90 -22.32
N ARG A 45 12.94 -23.06 -21.18
CA ARG A 45 13.09 -24.38 -20.54
C ARG A 45 11.76 -24.89 -19.99
N LEU A 46 10.98 -24.02 -19.35
CA LEU A 46 9.64 -24.39 -18.87
C LEU A 46 8.69 -24.66 -20.03
N PHE A 47 8.68 -23.79 -21.04
CA PHE A 47 7.90 -23.96 -22.26
C PHE A 47 8.13 -25.34 -22.90
N ASN A 48 9.39 -25.74 -23.08
CA ASN A 48 9.73 -27.03 -23.70
C ASN A 48 9.25 -28.25 -22.90
N VAL A 49 9.09 -28.13 -21.59
CA VAL A 49 8.50 -29.19 -20.76
C VAL A 49 6.98 -29.19 -20.91
N ILE A 50 6.34 -28.03 -20.81
CA ILE A 50 4.88 -27.89 -20.94
C ILE A 50 4.36 -28.50 -22.24
N GLN A 51 5.06 -28.29 -23.35
CA GLN A 51 4.68 -28.83 -24.66
C GLN A 51 4.66 -30.36 -24.72
N ARG A 52 5.38 -31.03 -23.82
CA ARG A 52 5.50 -32.49 -23.76
C ARG A 52 4.59 -33.15 -22.72
N LEU A 53 3.92 -32.35 -21.88
CA LEU A 53 3.03 -32.88 -20.84
C LEU A 53 1.79 -33.55 -21.43
N THR A 54 1.40 -34.68 -20.86
CA THR A 54 0.14 -35.37 -21.15
C THR A 54 -1.06 -34.57 -20.66
N THR A 55 -2.27 -34.99 -21.06
CA THR A 55 -3.52 -34.34 -20.61
C THR A 55 -3.69 -34.46 -19.09
N GLU A 56 -3.36 -35.63 -18.53
CA GLU A 56 -3.41 -35.92 -17.10
C GLU A 56 -2.40 -35.07 -16.33
N GLN A 57 -1.18 -34.93 -16.85
CA GLN A 57 -0.15 -34.07 -16.26
C GLN A 57 -0.56 -32.59 -16.29
N LYS A 58 -1.16 -32.12 -17.39
CA LYS A 58 -1.72 -30.77 -17.48
C LYS A 58 -2.86 -30.56 -16.47
N ALA A 59 -3.73 -31.55 -16.27
CA ALA A 59 -4.76 -31.50 -15.24
C ALA A 59 -4.15 -31.44 -13.82
N ALA A 60 -3.08 -32.20 -13.57
CA ALA A 60 -2.35 -32.14 -12.31
C ALA A 60 -1.73 -30.75 -12.07
N VAL A 61 -1.13 -30.13 -13.08
CA VAL A 61 -0.60 -28.75 -13.00
C VAL A 61 -1.71 -27.75 -12.64
N LYS A 62 -2.89 -27.86 -13.27
CA LYS A 62 -4.06 -27.03 -12.94
C LYS A 62 -4.51 -27.22 -11.50
N SER A 63 -4.58 -28.48 -11.03
CA SER A 63 -5.01 -28.81 -9.66
C SER A 63 -4.12 -28.21 -8.56
N MET A 64 -2.86 -27.91 -8.87
CA MET A 64 -1.91 -27.30 -7.93
C MET A 64 -1.95 -25.77 -7.92
N GLY A 65 -2.80 -25.13 -8.73
CA GLY A 65 -2.84 -23.67 -8.86
C GLY A 65 -1.83 -23.07 -9.84
N PHE A 66 -1.17 -23.90 -10.66
CA PHE A 66 -0.19 -23.46 -11.67
C PHE A 66 -0.74 -23.52 -13.11
N GLY A 67 -2.06 -23.57 -13.26
CA GLY A 67 -2.72 -23.76 -14.55
C GLY A 67 -2.35 -22.72 -15.59
N SER A 68 -2.21 -21.45 -15.20
CA SER A 68 -1.83 -20.34 -16.08
C SER A 68 -0.49 -20.55 -16.79
N LEU A 69 0.45 -21.25 -16.14
CA LEU A 69 1.78 -21.49 -16.72
C LEU A 69 1.70 -22.35 -18.00
N LEU A 70 0.64 -23.16 -18.15
CA LEU A 70 0.43 -23.96 -19.35
C LEU A 70 0.20 -23.10 -20.60
N ASP A 71 -0.25 -21.86 -20.43
CA ASP A 71 -0.52 -20.90 -21.51
C ASP A 71 0.69 -19.98 -21.77
N LEU A 72 1.87 -20.29 -21.21
CA LEU A 72 3.11 -19.56 -21.46
C LEU A 72 3.45 -19.58 -22.96
N ARG A 73 3.54 -18.39 -23.58
CA ARG A 73 3.97 -18.22 -24.98
C ARG A 73 5.36 -17.61 -25.13
N CYS A 74 5.81 -16.81 -24.17
CA CYS A 74 7.13 -16.19 -24.17
C CYS A 74 8.23 -17.23 -23.90
N ARG A 75 9.13 -17.45 -24.86
CA ARG A 75 10.24 -18.42 -24.73
C ARG A 75 11.55 -17.71 -24.38
N THR A 76 11.69 -16.46 -24.79
CA THR A 76 12.95 -15.72 -24.75
C THR A 76 12.90 -14.54 -23.79
N LEU A 77 13.86 -14.51 -22.87
CA LEU A 77 14.09 -13.35 -22.01
C LEU A 77 14.92 -12.28 -22.76
N ARG A 78 14.38 -11.08 -22.88
CA ARG A 78 15.03 -9.91 -23.50
C ARG A 78 16.01 -9.31 -22.51
N ARG A 79 17.27 -9.78 -22.58
CA ARG A 79 18.31 -9.46 -21.59
C ARG A 79 18.62 -7.96 -21.48
N SER A 80 18.54 -7.21 -22.57
CA SER A 80 18.72 -5.75 -22.59
C SER A 80 17.64 -5.05 -21.76
N LEU A 81 16.37 -5.40 -21.99
CA LEU A 81 15.24 -4.89 -21.22
C LEU A 81 15.36 -5.29 -19.75
N CYS A 82 15.66 -6.54 -19.46
CA CYS A 82 15.81 -7.00 -18.07
C CYS A 82 16.92 -6.24 -17.33
N LEU A 83 18.08 -5.99 -17.96
CA LEU A 83 19.12 -5.14 -17.36
C LEU A 83 18.62 -3.73 -17.10
N TRP A 84 17.94 -3.14 -18.08
CA TRP A 84 17.42 -1.80 -17.99
C TRP A 84 16.38 -1.65 -16.86
N LEU A 85 15.53 -2.66 -16.66
CA LEU A 85 14.57 -2.74 -15.56
C LEU A 85 15.27 -2.92 -14.22
N LEU A 86 16.28 -3.80 -14.15
CA LEU A 86 17.06 -4.02 -12.92
C LEU A 86 17.78 -2.76 -12.46
N GLU A 87 18.28 -1.93 -13.38
CA GLU A 87 18.89 -0.63 -13.06
C GLU A 87 17.89 0.37 -12.44
N ARG A 88 16.58 0.16 -12.65
CA ARG A 88 15.48 1.02 -12.21
C ARG A 88 14.60 0.40 -11.12
N PHE A 89 15.00 -0.76 -10.61
CA PHE A 89 14.24 -1.48 -9.60
C PHE A 89 14.63 -1.00 -8.20
N ASP A 90 13.69 -0.38 -7.50
CA ASP A 90 13.83 -0.01 -6.08
C ASP A 90 13.40 -1.18 -5.20
N THR A 91 14.38 -1.85 -4.60
CA THR A 91 14.12 -3.00 -3.71
C THR A 91 13.53 -2.61 -2.35
N THR A 92 13.66 -1.35 -1.93
CA THR A 92 13.12 -0.85 -0.65
C THR A 92 11.63 -0.59 -0.80
N GLN A 93 11.25 0.10 -1.87
CA GLN A 93 9.87 0.50 -2.15
C GLN A 93 9.13 -0.49 -3.05
N ARG A 94 9.80 -1.56 -3.50
CA ARG A 94 9.25 -2.60 -4.40
C ARG A 94 8.63 -2.00 -5.65
N SER A 95 9.36 -1.10 -6.32
CA SER A 95 8.84 -0.34 -7.45
C SER A 95 9.85 -0.24 -8.59
N LEU A 96 9.36 0.02 -9.80
CA LEU A 96 10.17 0.40 -10.96
C LEU A 96 10.08 1.91 -11.18
N GLU A 97 11.20 2.57 -11.43
CA GLU A 97 11.24 3.98 -11.85
C GLU A 97 11.34 4.06 -13.38
N ILE A 98 10.20 4.31 -14.04
CA ILE A 98 10.07 4.29 -15.50
C ILE A 98 9.32 5.54 -15.96
N CYS A 99 9.81 6.18 -17.02
CA CYS A 99 9.22 7.43 -17.54
C CYS A 99 9.13 8.57 -16.50
N GLY A 100 9.99 8.56 -15.47
CA GLY A 100 9.94 9.53 -14.37
C GLY A 100 8.88 9.23 -13.30
N GLU A 101 8.09 8.18 -13.50
CA GLU A 101 7.05 7.71 -12.59
C GLU A 101 7.52 6.51 -11.78
N ARG A 102 6.99 6.39 -10.56
CA ARG A 102 7.20 5.22 -9.71
C ARG A 102 6.05 4.25 -9.91
N ILE A 103 6.36 3.07 -10.44
CA ILE A 103 5.39 2.00 -10.68
C ILE A 103 5.57 0.92 -9.61
N PRO A 104 4.74 0.88 -8.55
CA PRO A 104 4.84 -0.14 -7.50
C PRO A 104 4.46 -1.52 -8.04
N LEU A 105 5.13 -2.57 -7.54
CA LEU A 105 4.83 -3.96 -7.82
C LEU A 105 4.21 -4.60 -6.57
N THR A 106 3.07 -5.26 -6.76
CA THR A 106 2.28 -5.90 -5.71
C THR A 106 2.06 -7.38 -6.04
N PRO A 107 1.69 -8.23 -5.05
CA PRO A 107 1.27 -9.61 -5.33
C PRO A 107 0.14 -9.70 -6.37
N LYS A 108 -0.77 -8.72 -6.39
CA LYS A 108 -1.87 -8.65 -7.36
C LYS A 108 -1.34 -8.48 -8.79
N ASP A 109 -0.27 -7.73 -8.99
CA ASP A 109 0.38 -7.61 -10.30
C ASP A 109 0.96 -8.95 -10.76
N VAL A 110 1.48 -9.77 -9.84
CA VAL A 110 1.93 -11.14 -10.16
C VAL A 110 0.75 -12.00 -10.58
N GLU A 111 -0.41 -11.87 -9.93
CA GLU A 111 -1.62 -12.60 -10.34
C GLU A 111 -2.09 -12.18 -11.73
N LEU A 112 -2.14 -10.87 -12.02
CA LEU A 112 -2.54 -10.38 -13.34
C LEU A 112 -1.55 -10.78 -14.45
N VAL A 113 -0.24 -10.71 -14.18
CA VAL A 113 0.79 -11.02 -15.17
C VAL A 113 1.00 -12.52 -15.34
N MET A 114 1.18 -13.25 -14.24
CA MET A 114 1.60 -14.65 -14.24
C MET A 114 0.45 -15.64 -13.98
N GLY A 115 -0.71 -15.17 -13.53
CA GLY A 115 -1.85 -16.03 -13.16
C GLY A 115 -1.62 -16.82 -11.87
N LEU A 116 -0.76 -16.34 -10.97
CA LEU A 116 -0.46 -16.99 -9.70
C LEU A 116 -1.21 -16.28 -8.56
N ALA A 117 -1.89 -17.04 -7.70
CA ALA A 117 -2.73 -16.50 -6.64
C ALA A 117 -2.01 -15.45 -5.77
N ALA A 118 -2.63 -14.27 -5.61
CA ALA A 118 -2.12 -13.16 -4.80
C ALA A 118 -2.58 -13.20 -3.34
N SER A 119 -3.41 -14.18 -2.98
CA SER A 119 -3.98 -14.40 -1.65
C SER A 119 -3.78 -15.86 -1.22
N GLY A 120 -4.08 -16.16 0.04
CA GLY A 120 -3.92 -17.48 0.62
C GLY A 120 -2.81 -17.55 1.67
N LYS A 121 -2.34 -18.77 1.97
CA LYS A 121 -1.36 -19.05 3.01
C LYS A 121 0.05 -18.65 2.56
N ASP A 122 0.86 -18.13 3.48
CA ASP A 122 2.26 -17.84 3.19
C ASP A 122 3.06 -19.14 2.93
N VAL A 123 3.94 -19.09 1.94
CA VAL A 123 4.85 -20.20 1.62
C VAL A 123 6.02 -20.18 2.59
N VAL A 124 6.09 -21.19 3.46
CA VAL A 124 7.21 -21.37 4.40
C VAL A 124 8.20 -22.38 3.82
N ASN A 125 9.40 -21.91 3.49
CA ASN A 125 10.47 -22.71 2.88
C ASN A 125 11.63 -23.01 3.85
N SER A 126 11.30 -23.09 5.14
CA SER A 126 12.22 -23.43 6.22
C SER A 126 11.56 -24.44 7.16
N GLY A 127 12.37 -25.33 7.72
CA GLY A 127 11.95 -26.34 8.68
C GLY A 127 13.13 -27.21 9.07
N PRO A 128 12.95 -28.11 10.05
CA PRO A 128 14.00 -29.06 10.40
C PRO A 128 14.21 -30.09 9.27
N ASP A 129 15.47 -30.47 9.06
CA ASP A 129 15.93 -31.28 7.91
C ASP A 129 15.39 -32.72 7.93
N ASP A 130 15.01 -33.22 9.10
CA ASP A 130 14.41 -34.54 9.30
C ASP A 130 13.06 -34.67 8.59
N LEU A 131 12.24 -33.62 8.58
CA LEU A 131 10.93 -33.61 7.91
C LEU A 131 11.02 -33.79 6.39
N ILE A 132 12.18 -33.49 5.80
CA ILE A 132 12.40 -33.61 4.36
C ILE A 132 13.45 -34.68 4.03
N ALA A 133 13.91 -35.49 5.00
CA ALA A 133 14.99 -36.45 4.79
C ALA A 133 14.71 -37.42 3.63
N ASP A 134 13.49 -37.97 3.58
CA ASP A 134 13.07 -38.89 2.52
C ASP A 134 13.02 -38.20 1.16
N LEU A 135 12.51 -36.97 1.10
CA LEU A 135 12.49 -36.17 -0.13
C LEU A 135 13.90 -35.77 -0.56
N ARG A 136 14.79 -35.48 0.38
CA ARG A 136 16.18 -35.16 0.07
C ARG A 136 16.89 -36.36 -0.54
N HIS A 137 16.65 -37.55 0.00
CA HIS A 137 17.14 -38.79 -0.59
C HIS A 137 16.51 -39.05 -1.95
N SER A 138 15.19 -38.88 -2.09
CA SER A 138 14.50 -39.15 -3.36
C SER A 138 14.95 -38.21 -4.47
N TYR A 139 15.25 -36.94 -4.21
CA TYR A 139 15.67 -35.96 -5.21
C TYR A 139 17.20 -35.82 -5.36
N ASP A 140 17.99 -36.73 -4.80
CA ASP A 140 19.46 -36.62 -4.74
C ASP A 140 19.92 -35.23 -4.27
N ALA A 141 19.22 -34.67 -3.28
CA ALA A 141 19.38 -33.29 -2.84
C ALA A 141 20.65 -33.10 -2.02
N THR A 142 21.73 -32.70 -2.69
CA THR A 142 23.01 -32.40 -2.05
C THR A 142 23.09 -30.95 -1.55
N ASN A 143 24.21 -30.59 -0.91
CA ASN A 143 24.52 -29.19 -0.57
C ASN A 143 24.70 -28.29 -1.83
N HIS A 144 24.89 -28.89 -3.01
CA HIS A 144 24.96 -28.17 -4.28
C HIS A 144 23.56 -27.78 -4.78
N GLY A 145 22.55 -28.59 -4.47
CA GLY A 145 21.15 -28.39 -4.80
C GLY A 145 20.52 -29.64 -5.43
N ILE A 146 19.31 -29.50 -5.95
CA ILE A 146 18.61 -30.52 -6.76
C ILE A 146 18.89 -30.22 -8.24
N SER A 147 19.38 -31.23 -8.96
CA SER A 147 19.74 -31.09 -10.38
C SER A 147 18.51 -30.76 -11.23
N VAL A 148 18.60 -29.70 -12.03
CA VAL A 148 17.50 -29.37 -12.94
C VAL A 148 17.33 -30.43 -14.04
N ARG A 149 18.40 -31.15 -14.41
CA ARG A 149 18.32 -32.24 -15.39
C ARG A 149 17.56 -33.44 -14.86
N LEU A 150 17.76 -33.79 -13.58
CA LEU A 150 16.99 -34.84 -12.89
C LEU A 150 15.49 -34.51 -12.94
N LEU A 151 15.13 -33.25 -12.71
CA LEU A 151 13.74 -32.81 -12.79
C LEU A 151 13.19 -32.90 -14.23
N GLU A 152 13.99 -32.58 -15.25
CA GLU A 152 13.58 -32.75 -16.66
C GLU A 152 13.33 -34.23 -17.01
N GLU A 153 14.16 -35.14 -16.51
CA GLU A 153 13.99 -36.59 -16.69
C GLU A 153 12.71 -37.09 -16.01
N ARG A 154 12.46 -36.70 -14.76
CA ARG A 154 11.23 -37.06 -14.04
C ARG A 154 9.96 -36.52 -14.67
N LEU A 155 10.03 -35.33 -15.28
CA LEU A 155 8.89 -34.72 -15.96
C LEU A 155 8.62 -35.31 -17.35
N ALA A 156 9.53 -36.13 -17.88
CA ALA A 156 9.34 -36.86 -19.14
C ALA A 156 8.61 -38.19 -18.95
N GLU A 157 8.57 -38.72 -17.73
CA GLU A 157 7.79 -39.92 -17.38
C GLU A 157 6.28 -39.64 -17.52
N PRO A 158 5.45 -40.63 -17.91
CA PRO A 158 4.04 -40.41 -18.23
C PRO A 158 3.13 -40.22 -17.01
N GLU A 159 3.59 -40.52 -15.81
CA GLU A 159 2.80 -40.44 -14.59
C GLU A 159 2.46 -39.00 -14.21
N ALA A 160 1.24 -38.78 -13.71
CA ALA A 160 0.74 -37.49 -13.24
C ALA A 160 0.53 -37.46 -11.71
N GLY A 161 1.17 -38.39 -10.99
CA GLY A 161 1.03 -38.56 -9.55
C GLY A 161 1.72 -37.47 -8.74
N GLU A 162 1.83 -37.70 -7.43
CA GLU A 162 2.38 -36.73 -6.48
C GLU A 162 3.85 -36.39 -6.76
N GLU A 163 4.64 -37.37 -7.21
CA GLU A 163 6.05 -37.17 -7.57
C GLU A 163 6.21 -36.28 -8.81
N PHE A 164 5.33 -36.43 -9.80
CA PHE A 164 5.26 -35.52 -10.95
C PHE A 164 4.93 -34.10 -10.48
N LYS A 165 3.90 -33.96 -9.63
CA LYS A 165 3.46 -32.69 -9.07
C LYS A 165 4.60 -31.96 -8.35
N ARG A 166 5.31 -32.64 -7.44
CA ARG A 166 6.50 -32.09 -6.74
C ARG A 166 7.61 -31.70 -7.72
N SER A 167 7.93 -32.58 -8.66
CA SER A 167 8.98 -32.33 -9.66
C SER A 167 8.67 -31.12 -10.53
N PHE A 168 7.40 -30.94 -10.90
CA PHE A 168 6.94 -29.80 -11.69
C PHE A 168 7.11 -28.49 -10.91
N VAL A 169 6.68 -28.46 -9.64
CA VAL A 169 6.82 -27.26 -8.79
C VAL A 169 8.30 -26.92 -8.60
N LEU A 170 9.14 -27.89 -8.26
CA LEU A 170 10.60 -27.68 -8.14
C LEU A 170 11.21 -27.15 -9.43
N TYR A 171 10.81 -27.70 -10.58
CA TYR A 171 11.32 -27.28 -11.88
C TYR A 171 10.87 -25.87 -12.25
N ALA A 172 9.59 -25.54 -12.06
CA ALA A 172 9.04 -24.21 -12.29
C ALA A 172 9.72 -23.15 -11.40
N LEU A 173 9.92 -23.46 -10.11
CA LEU A 173 10.65 -22.60 -9.18
C LEU A 173 12.11 -22.43 -9.60
N GLY A 174 12.80 -23.50 -9.96
CA GLY A 174 14.21 -23.50 -10.32
C GLY A 174 14.52 -22.81 -11.65
N THR A 175 13.58 -22.83 -12.59
CA THR A 175 13.79 -22.31 -13.96
C THR A 175 13.12 -20.98 -14.22
N LEU A 176 12.02 -20.64 -13.53
CA LEU A 176 11.23 -19.46 -13.88
C LEU A 176 10.78 -18.62 -12.67
N LEU A 177 10.10 -19.22 -11.69
CA LEU A 177 9.36 -18.47 -10.67
C LEU A 177 10.25 -17.93 -9.54
N SER A 178 11.25 -18.70 -9.10
CA SER A 178 12.23 -18.24 -8.10
C SER A 178 13.63 -18.81 -8.39
N PRO A 179 14.17 -18.65 -9.61
CA PRO A 179 15.52 -19.09 -9.94
C PRO A 179 16.52 -18.35 -9.06
N THR A 180 17.60 -19.00 -8.67
CA THR A 180 18.68 -18.36 -7.91
C THR A 180 19.89 -18.11 -8.81
N ALA A 181 20.95 -17.53 -8.26
CA ALA A 181 22.24 -17.46 -8.96
C ALA A 181 22.88 -18.84 -9.22
N ARG A 182 22.48 -19.89 -8.46
CA ARG A 182 23.01 -21.25 -8.56
C ARG A 182 22.40 -21.99 -9.76
N LEU A 183 23.11 -23.00 -10.26
CA LEU A 183 22.63 -23.84 -11.37
C LEU A 183 21.53 -24.80 -10.95
N ASP A 184 21.55 -25.22 -9.68
CA ASP A 184 20.66 -26.23 -9.11
C ASP A 184 19.55 -25.58 -8.28
N VAL A 185 18.45 -26.32 -8.10
CA VAL A 185 17.28 -25.88 -7.33
C VAL A 185 17.58 -25.99 -5.83
N SER A 186 17.11 -25.03 -5.04
CA SER A 186 17.31 -25.05 -3.59
C SER A 186 16.55 -26.22 -2.95
N PRO A 187 17.20 -27.08 -2.15
CA PRO A 187 16.52 -28.14 -1.39
C PRO A 187 15.52 -27.60 -0.37
N SER A 188 15.65 -26.33 0.03
CA SER A 188 14.73 -25.69 0.97
C SER A 188 13.28 -25.62 0.46
N PHE A 189 13.06 -25.75 -0.85
CA PHE A 189 11.72 -25.84 -1.41
C PHE A 189 11.00 -27.15 -1.05
N LEU A 190 11.71 -28.19 -0.63
CA LEU A 190 11.09 -29.46 -0.22
C LEU A 190 10.19 -29.30 1.02
N HIS A 191 10.44 -28.32 1.88
CA HIS A 191 9.68 -28.14 3.13
C HIS A 191 8.17 -27.95 2.89
N PHE A 192 7.79 -27.10 1.92
CA PHE A 192 6.37 -26.88 1.59
C PHE A 192 5.81 -27.90 0.59
N LEU A 193 6.63 -28.85 0.13
CA LEU A 193 6.22 -29.95 -0.77
C LEU A 193 6.01 -31.27 -0.03
N THR A 194 6.13 -31.27 1.30
CA THR A 194 5.80 -32.42 2.14
C THR A 194 4.31 -32.76 2.01
N ASN A 195 3.44 -31.75 2.03
CA ASN A 195 2.00 -31.89 1.81
C ASN A 195 1.58 -31.22 0.49
N MET A 196 1.27 -32.02 -0.52
CA MET A 196 0.85 -31.52 -1.84
C MET A 196 -0.59 -31.03 -1.89
N ASP A 197 -1.44 -31.41 -0.92
CA ASP A 197 -2.85 -31.03 -0.91
C ASP A 197 -3.05 -29.54 -0.61
N VAL A 198 -2.08 -28.89 0.04
CA VAL A 198 -2.17 -27.47 0.41
C VAL A 198 -1.49 -26.52 -0.58
N VAL A 199 -0.77 -27.06 -1.58
CA VAL A 199 0.05 -26.28 -2.53
C VAL A 199 -0.78 -25.26 -3.31
N HIS A 200 -2.02 -25.58 -3.64
CA HIS A 200 -2.93 -24.69 -4.36
C HIS A 200 -3.47 -23.53 -3.50
N GLN A 201 -3.32 -23.59 -2.17
CA GLN A 201 -3.81 -22.59 -1.22
C GLN A 201 -2.77 -21.53 -0.88
N TYR A 202 -1.56 -21.66 -1.43
CA TYR A 202 -0.47 -20.74 -1.12
C TYR A 202 -0.52 -19.45 -1.95
N ASN A 203 -0.07 -18.36 -1.31
CA ASN A 203 0.10 -17.06 -1.93
C ASN A 203 1.38 -17.04 -2.80
N TRP A 204 1.31 -17.66 -3.97
CA TRP A 204 2.41 -17.74 -4.92
C TRP A 204 2.81 -16.38 -5.47
N GLY A 205 1.87 -15.44 -5.59
CA GLY A 205 2.12 -14.07 -6.01
C GLY A 205 3.05 -13.33 -5.06
N LYS A 206 2.74 -13.38 -3.75
CA LYS A 206 3.60 -12.82 -2.69
C LYS A 206 4.95 -13.52 -2.64
N PHE A 207 4.98 -14.84 -2.69
CA PHE A 207 6.23 -15.61 -2.67
C PHE A 207 7.15 -15.22 -3.84
N LEU A 208 6.63 -15.18 -5.07
CA LEU A 208 7.41 -14.80 -6.25
C LEU A 208 7.98 -13.38 -6.12
N LEU A 209 7.15 -12.41 -5.71
CA LEU A 209 7.56 -11.02 -5.57
C LEU A 209 8.61 -10.82 -4.47
N ASP A 210 8.39 -11.40 -3.29
CA ASP A 210 9.34 -11.29 -2.17
C ASP A 210 10.70 -11.92 -2.54
N ARG A 211 10.69 -13.07 -3.23
CA ARG A 211 11.91 -13.72 -3.74
C ARG A 211 12.61 -12.86 -4.79
N LEU A 212 11.86 -12.26 -5.73
CA LEU A 212 12.41 -11.35 -6.72
C LEU A 212 13.10 -10.15 -6.07
N VAL A 213 12.43 -9.46 -5.14
CA VAL A 213 12.99 -8.31 -4.42
C VAL A 213 14.28 -8.68 -3.69
N CYS A 214 14.29 -9.83 -3.00
CA CYS A 214 15.47 -10.32 -2.30
C CYS A 214 16.64 -10.62 -3.25
N GLU A 215 16.39 -11.31 -4.37
CA GLU A 215 17.44 -11.67 -5.34
C GLU A 215 17.99 -10.45 -6.09
N VAL A 216 17.15 -9.46 -6.41
CA VAL A 216 17.57 -8.18 -7.00
C VAL A 216 18.40 -7.38 -6.00
N SER A 217 17.99 -7.32 -4.73
CA SER A 217 18.74 -6.64 -3.67
C SER A 217 20.14 -7.23 -3.48
N ARG A 218 20.25 -8.56 -3.46
CA ARG A 218 21.53 -9.28 -3.41
C ARG A 218 22.41 -8.96 -4.62
N PHE A 219 21.81 -8.84 -5.81
CA PHE A 219 22.53 -8.48 -7.02
C PHE A 219 23.05 -7.04 -6.99
N HIS A 220 22.22 -6.06 -6.61
CA HIS A 220 22.64 -4.66 -6.48
C HIS A 220 23.75 -4.47 -5.44
N GLN A 221 23.72 -5.24 -4.36
CA GLN A 221 24.78 -5.25 -3.34
C GLN A 221 26.06 -5.97 -3.79
N GLY A 222 26.12 -6.51 -5.01
CA GLY A 222 27.27 -7.26 -5.52
C GLY A 222 27.51 -8.60 -4.83
N LYS A 223 26.55 -9.11 -4.05
CA LYS A 223 26.65 -10.41 -3.35
C LYS A 223 26.60 -11.60 -4.31
N GLN A 224 26.13 -11.39 -5.54
CA GLN A 224 26.06 -12.41 -6.58
C GLN A 224 26.31 -11.83 -7.97
N ARG A 225 26.92 -12.64 -8.84
CA ARG A 225 27.19 -12.25 -10.25
C ARG A 225 25.99 -12.48 -11.16
N ALA A 226 25.21 -13.53 -10.90
CA ALA A 226 24.01 -13.86 -11.65
C ALA A 226 22.78 -13.38 -10.87
N VAL A 227 21.82 -12.80 -11.59
CA VAL A 227 20.56 -12.30 -11.03
C VAL A 227 19.59 -13.46 -10.89
N GLY A 228 19.10 -13.69 -9.66
CA GLY A 228 17.97 -14.57 -9.37
C GLY A 228 16.62 -13.86 -9.49
N GLY A 229 15.54 -14.57 -9.20
CA GLY A 229 14.16 -14.08 -9.28
C GLY A 229 13.55 -14.21 -10.67
N CYS A 230 12.22 -14.08 -10.74
CA CYS A 230 11.45 -14.18 -11.97
C CYS A 230 11.62 -12.92 -12.83
N LEU A 231 12.64 -12.89 -13.69
CA LEU A 231 12.83 -11.76 -14.62
C LEU A 231 11.79 -11.74 -15.75
N LEU A 232 11.15 -12.88 -16.04
CA LEU A 232 10.02 -12.91 -16.98
C LEU A 232 8.86 -12.05 -16.46
N PHE A 233 8.54 -12.12 -15.17
CA PHE A 233 7.51 -11.28 -14.57
C PHE A 233 7.82 -9.80 -14.80
N LEU A 234 9.06 -9.34 -14.56
CA LEU A 234 9.44 -7.94 -14.83
C LEU A 234 9.29 -7.54 -16.29
N GLN A 235 9.71 -8.41 -17.21
CA GLN A 235 9.60 -8.17 -18.65
C GLN A 235 8.14 -8.02 -19.08
N LEU A 236 7.28 -8.96 -18.67
CA LEU A 236 5.86 -8.94 -19.04
C LEU A 236 5.11 -7.80 -18.36
N PHE A 237 5.42 -7.53 -17.08
CA PHE A 237 4.89 -6.38 -16.34
C PHE A 237 5.20 -5.09 -17.08
N TYR A 238 6.44 -4.88 -17.53
CA TYR A 238 6.81 -3.70 -18.30
C TYR A 238 6.00 -3.54 -19.59
N TYR A 239 5.78 -4.62 -20.35
CA TYR A 239 5.00 -4.53 -21.58
C TYR A 239 3.53 -4.15 -21.36
N GLU A 240 2.97 -4.53 -20.21
CA GLU A 240 1.60 -4.20 -19.83
C GLU A 240 1.46 -2.85 -19.14
N SER A 241 2.48 -2.43 -18.39
CA SER A 241 2.47 -1.17 -17.66
C SER A 241 2.80 0.04 -18.53
N ILE A 242 3.40 -0.16 -19.72
CA ILE A 242 3.82 0.93 -20.60
C ILE A 242 3.11 0.82 -21.95
N SER A 243 2.38 1.88 -22.33
CA SER A 243 1.82 2.06 -23.67
C SER A 243 2.87 2.66 -24.59
N VAL A 244 2.89 2.17 -25.83
CA VAL A 244 3.78 2.62 -26.92
C VAL A 244 2.92 3.00 -28.13
N GLU A 245 1.60 3.15 -27.96
CA GLU A 245 0.64 3.51 -29.02
C GLU A 245 0.24 4.97 -28.92
N GLU A 246 0.19 5.67 -30.07
CA GLU A 246 -0.10 7.10 -30.15
C GLU A 246 -1.60 7.45 -30.12
N ASN A 247 -2.55 6.51 -30.22
CA ASN A 247 -4.01 6.75 -30.12
C ASN A 247 -4.83 5.46 -30.32
N GLY A 248 -4.66 4.46 -29.44
CA GLY A 248 -5.41 3.19 -29.49
C GLY A 248 -6.40 3.05 -28.34
N ALA A 249 -7.66 2.71 -28.63
CA ALA A 249 -8.59 2.25 -27.60
C ALA A 249 -8.04 0.96 -26.98
N LEU A 250 -7.90 0.92 -25.65
CA LEU A 250 -7.44 -0.26 -24.91
C LEU A 250 -8.39 -1.43 -25.17
N ALA A 251 -7.95 -2.38 -26.00
CA ALA A 251 -8.65 -3.65 -26.15
C ALA A 251 -8.77 -4.35 -24.78
N PRO A 252 -9.84 -5.13 -24.54
CA PRO A 252 -9.98 -5.88 -23.29
C PRO A 252 -8.74 -6.74 -23.04
N ALA A 253 -8.04 -6.49 -21.94
CA ALA A 253 -6.80 -7.19 -21.66
C ALA A 253 -7.10 -8.65 -21.27
N VAL A 254 -6.52 -9.60 -22.00
CA VAL A 254 -6.63 -11.03 -21.67
C VAL A 254 -5.75 -11.31 -20.45
N VAL A 255 -6.38 -11.68 -19.34
CA VAL A 255 -5.70 -12.06 -18.09
C VAL A 255 -5.67 -13.59 -18.00
N PRO A 256 -4.54 -14.22 -17.62
CA PRO A 256 -3.27 -13.60 -17.25
C PRO A 256 -2.43 -13.16 -18.45
N PHE A 257 -1.69 -12.06 -18.30
CA PHE A 257 -0.95 -11.44 -19.41
C PHE A 257 0.14 -12.32 -20.02
N LEU A 258 0.65 -13.34 -19.31
CA LEU A 258 1.62 -14.28 -19.90
C LEU A 258 1.08 -15.00 -21.15
N SER A 259 -0.25 -15.12 -21.28
CA SER A 259 -0.90 -15.71 -22.45
C SER A 259 -0.97 -14.77 -23.66
N SER A 260 -0.78 -13.47 -23.44
CA SER A 260 -0.83 -12.43 -24.48
C SER A 260 0.51 -12.23 -25.19
N TRP A 261 1.63 -12.52 -24.51
CA TRP A 261 2.97 -12.20 -25.01
C TRP A 261 3.71 -13.42 -25.59
N GLY A 262 3.59 -13.61 -26.90
CA GLY A 262 4.44 -14.52 -27.68
C GLY A 262 5.66 -13.82 -28.30
N GLU A 263 6.47 -14.55 -29.07
CA GLU A 263 7.68 -13.99 -29.69
C GLU A 263 7.37 -12.92 -30.74
N ASP A 264 6.25 -13.06 -31.47
CA ASP A 264 5.86 -12.12 -32.53
C ASP A 264 5.38 -10.81 -31.91
N GLU A 265 4.51 -10.86 -30.89
CA GLU A 265 4.03 -9.69 -30.17
C GLU A 265 5.17 -8.93 -29.48
N ILE A 266 6.12 -9.65 -28.87
CA ILE A 266 7.30 -9.05 -28.25
C ILE A 266 8.20 -8.39 -29.30
N THR A 267 8.37 -9.03 -30.47
CA THR A 267 9.23 -8.48 -31.54
C THR A 267 8.64 -7.20 -32.12
N GLU A 268 7.33 -7.16 -32.35
CA GLU A 268 6.63 -5.94 -32.79
C GLU A 268 6.69 -4.84 -31.72
N ARG A 269 6.55 -5.20 -30.44
CA ARG A 269 6.72 -4.26 -29.33
C ARG A 269 8.12 -3.64 -29.29
N GLU A 270 9.18 -4.44 -29.41
CA GLU A 270 10.56 -3.93 -29.45
C GLU A 270 10.86 -3.06 -30.68
N LYS A 271 10.17 -3.30 -31.80
CA LYS A 271 10.27 -2.45 -32.99
C LYS A 271 9.70 -1.06 -32.68
N ARG A 272 8.49 -0.98 -32.13
CA ARG A 272 7.87 0.30 -31.72
C ARG A 272 8.69 1.04 -30.68
N GLU A 273 9.27 0.34 -29.70
CA GLU A 273 10.14 0.96 -28.70
C GLU A 273 11.40 1.57 -29.31
N ARG A 274 12.00 0.94 -30.32
CA ARG A 274 13.11 1.54 -31.06
C ARG A 274 12.70 2.80 -31.82
N GLU A 275 11.51 2.81 -32.40
CA GLU A 275 10.97 3.96 -33.13
C GLU A 275 10.73 5.15 -32.19
N LEU A 276 10.31 4.91 -30.93
CA LEU A 276 10.15 5.94 -29.89
C LEU A 276 11.46 6.35 -29.17
N GLY A 277 12.62 5.78 -29.54
CA GLY A 277 13.91 6.14 -28.95
C GLY A 277 14.42 5.22 -27.84
N GLY A 278 13.74 4.11 -27.56
CA GLY A 278 14.16 3.04 -26.65
C GLY A 278 13.19 2.79 -25.50
N TYR A 279 13.67 2.04 -24.50
CA TYR A 279 12.89 1.72 -23.30
C TYR A 279 12.61 2.98 -22.46
N GLY A 280 11.39 3.10 -21.95
CA GLY A 280 10.99 4.23 -21.09
C GLY A 280 10.62 5.52 -21.81
N CYS A 281 10.32 5.45 -23.12
CA CYS A 281 9.81 6.57 -23.92
C CYS A 281 8.29 6.49 -24.18
N GLY A 282 7.60 5.53 -23.55
CA GLY A 282 6.14 5.38 -23.63
C GLY A 282 5.41 6.04 -22.46
N GLU A 283 4.10 5.81 -22.38
CA GLU A 283 3.24 6.32 -21.30
C GLU A 283 2.89 5.22 -20.30
N VAL A 284 2.82 5.54 -19.01
CA VAL A 284 2.40 4.57 -17.98
C VAL A 284 0.90 4.34 -18.10
N VAL A 285 0.49 3.09 -18.27
CA VAL A 285 -0.91 2.70 -18.34
C VAL A 285 -1.46 2.58 -16.92
N CYS A 286 -2.30 3.54 -16.53
CA CYS A 286 -3.12 3.42 -15.33
C CYS A 286 -4.30 2.49 -15.61
N ARG A 287 -4.11 1.18 -15.45
CA ARG A 287 -5.27 0.27 -15.34
C ARG A 287 -5.80 0.41 -13.91
N GLU A 288 -7.05 0.86 -13.77
CA GLU A 288 -7.76 0.85 -12.50
C GLU A 288 -7.57 -0.52 -11.86
N ARG A 289 -6.88 -0.54 -10.72
CA ARG A 289 -6.63 -1.75 -9.95
C ARG A 289 -7.93 -2.12 -9.29
N CYS A 290 -8.74 -2.89 -10.02
CA CYS A 290 -10.06 -3.33 -9.60
C CYS A 290 -9.94 -3.95 -8.20
N SER A 291 -10.51 -3.24 -7.22
CA SER A 291 -10.64 -3.67 -5.85
C SER A 291 -12.08 -4.16 -5.72
N ASP A 292 -12.24 -5.47 -5.62
CA ASP A 292 -13.41 -6.22 -5.15
C ASP A 292 -14.79 -5.55 -5.30
N LEU A 293 -15.49 -5.90 -6.38
CA LEU A 293 -16.94 -6.07 -6.36
C LEU A 293 -17.25 -7.47 -6.86
N ASP A 294 -17.90 -8.25 -6.00
CA ASP A 294 -18.42 -9.58 -6.30
C ASP A 294 -19.31 -9.59 -7.55
N SER A 295 -19.35 -10.78 -8.16
CA SER A 295 -20.21 -11.27 -9.25
C SER A 295 -19.77 -10.99 -10.69
N CYS A 296 -19.22 -12.04 -11.32
CA CYS A 296 -19.44 -12.30 -12.73
C CYS A 296 -20.94 -12.54 -12.97
N GLU A 297 -21.51 -11.89 -13.99
CA GLU A 297 -22.46 -12.54 -14.89
C GLU A 297 -22.47 -11.87 -16.27
N PHE A 298 -23.00 -12.61 -17.24
CA PHE A 298 -22.62 -12.68 -18.66
C PHE A 298 -23.00 -11.49 -19.57
N ILE A 299 -22.23 -11.42 -20.66
CA ILE A 299 -22.44 -10.82 -21.99
C ILE A 299 -23.91 -10.67 -22.44
N GLY A 300 -24.25 -9.51 -23.02
CA GLY A 300 -25.35 -9.38 -23.98
C GLY A 300 -25.80 -7.95 -24.30
N GLN A 301 -25.31 -7.40 -25.42
CA GLN A 301 -25.87 -6.32 -26.25
C GLN A 301 -27.02 -5.44 -25.71
N LEU A 302 -26.83 -4.12 -25.73
CA LEU A 302 -27.92 -3.21 -26.12
C LEU A 302 -27.37 -1.94 -26.80
N ASP A 303 -27.67 -1.84 -28.10
CA ASP A 303 -27.70 -0.57 -28.83
C ASP A 303 -29.02 0.15 -28.52
N ARG A 304 -28.92 1.47 -28.30
CA ARG A 304 -29.93 2.55 -28.28
C ARG A 304 -30.87 2.75 -27.07
N PRO A 305 -31.21 4.04 -26.79
CA PRO A 305 -31.91 4.47 -25.58
C PRO A 305 -33.44 4.36 -25.72
N PRO A 306 -34.18 4.19 -24.61
CA PRO A 306 -35.63 4.18 -24.67
C PRO A 306 -36.21 5.61 -24.64
N GLU A 307 -37.11 5.85 -25.59
CA GLU A 307 -38.10 6.90 -25.53
C GLU A 307 -39.13 6.59 -24.42
N CYS A 308 -39.51 7.63 -23.69
CA CYS A 308 -40.61 7.62 -22.73
C CYS A 308 -41.90 7.07 -23.36
N ASN A 309 -42.65 6.25 -22.63
CA ASN A 309 -44.11 6.31 -22.63
C ASN A 309 -44.72 5.71 -21.35
N ILE A 310 -45.75 6.42 -20.90
CA ILE A 310 -46.54 6.27 -19.68
C ILE A 310 -47.63 5.21 -19.89
N SER A 311 -47.93 4.39 -18.85
CA SER A 311 -49.28 3.94 -18.43
C SER A 311 -49.15 2.81 -17.39
N SER A 312 -49.47 3.06 -16.13
CA SER A 312 -50.76 2.80 -15.44
C SER A 312 -51.10 1.32 -15.25
N GLY A 313 -51.18 0.88 -14.00
CA GLY A 313 -51.77 -0.40 -13.60
C GLY A 313 -51.57 -0.70 -12.12
N VAL A 314 -52.64 -0.58 -11.35
CA VAL A 314 -52.77 -0.87 -9.90
C VAL A 314 -53.22 -2.31 -9.70
N GLU A 315 -52.92 -2.88 -8.52
CA GLU A 315 -53.62 -3.94 -7.73
C GLU A 315 -52.63 -5.00 -7.21
N HIS A 316 -52.30 -5.03 -5.91
CA HIS A 316 -53.03 -5.65 -4.76
C HIS A 316 -52.98 -7.19 -4.76
N ASP A 317 -52.16 -7.79 -3.88
CA ASP A 317 -52.59 -8.60 -2.72
C ASP A 317 -51.43 -9.38 -2.05
N ALA A 318 -51.54 -9.55 -0.73
CA ALA A 318 -50.59 -10.19 0.21
C ALA A 318 -50.98 -11.67 0.49
N PRO A 319 -50.66 -12.30 1.64
CA PRO A 319 -49.40 -12.62 2.36
C PRO A 319 -49.26 -14.16 2.62
N PHE A 320 -48.18 -14.65 3.26
CA PHE A 320 -48.04 -15.91 4.08
C PHE A 320 -46.53 -16.24 4.19
N GLU A 321 -45.90 -16.77 5.25
CA GLU A 321 -46.09 -16.90 6.69
C GLU A 321 -44.72 -17.39 7.26
N HIS A 322 -44.53 -17.20 8.57
CA HIS A 322 -43.35 -17.46 9.40
C HIS A 322 -42.87 -18.92 9.49
N LYS A 323 -41.57 -19.10 9.83
CA LYS A 323 -41.08 -19.62 11.14
C LYS A 323 -39.59 -19.98 11.10
N GLU A 324 -38.81 -19.47 12.06
CA GLU A 324 -37.66 -20.17 12.63
C GLU A 324 -37.52 -19.87 14.14
N ASN A 325 -36.81 -20.78 14.81
CA ASN A 325 -37.01 -21.26 16.17
C ASN A 325 -36.23 -20.53 17.27
N GLN A 326 -36.75 -20.62 18.51
CA GLN A 326 -36.02 -20.43 19.78
C GLN A 326 -35.14 -21.63 20.12
N VAL A 327 -33.97 -21.40 20.74
CA VAL A 327 -33.49 -22.11 21.94
C VAL A 327 -32.59 -21.17 22.77
N GLU A 328 -32.89 -21.05 24.07
CA GLU A 328 -32.17 -20.33 25.12
C GLU A 328 -31.08 -21.17 25.83
N GLY A 329 -30.18 -20.47 26.53
CA GLY A 329 -29.43 -20.93 27.72
C GLY A 329 -27.90 -20.76 27.59
N GLN A 330 -27.12 -20.26 28.56
CA GLN A 330 -27.37 -20.01 29.99
C GLN A 330 -26.10 -19.37 30.66
N ILE A 331 -26.29 -18.65 31.80
CA ILE A 331 -25.36 -18.34 32.94
C ILE A 331 -24.32 -17.20 32.73
N GLY A 332 -24.05 -16.22 33.62
CA GLY A 332 -24.45 -15.82 35.00
C GLY A 332 -23.59 -14.57 35.39
N GLU A 333 -24.12 -13.48 35.95
CA GLU A 333 -24.38 -13.07 37.35
C GLU A 333 -23.26 -12.26 38.05
N PHE A 334 -23.70 -11.28 38.87
CA PHE A 334 -23.05 -10.37 39.84
C PHE A 334 -22.41 -9.07 39.32
N THR A 335 -22.61 -7.85 39.83
CA THR A 335 -23.55 -7.12 40.75
C THR A 335 -22.86 -5.75 40.96
N LEU A 336 -23.58 -4.63 40.99
CA LEU A 336 -23.12 -3.42 41.67
C LEU A 336 -24.22 -2.94 42.61
N GLU A 337 -23.82 -2.71 43.86
CA GLU A 337 -24.65 -2.18 44.94
C GLU A 337 -24.89 -0.68 44.74
N GLU A 338 -26.15 -0.25 44.76
CA GLU A 338 -26.53 1.16 44.95
C GLU A 338 -27.28 1.28 46.28
N GLU A 339 -26.75 2.10 47.19
CA GLU A 339 -27.44 2.53 48.40
C GLU A 339 -28.17 3.87 48.18
N ASN A 340 -29.46 3.85 48.52
CA ASN A 340 -30.33 4.91 49.09
C ASN A 340 -30.95 6.03 48.20
N MET A 341 -32.14 5.70 47.64
CA MET A 341 -33.51 6.20 47.98
C MET A 341 -33.64 7.57 48.70
N LEU A 342 -34.68 8.42 48.53
CA LEU A 342 -36.09 8.31 48.07
C LEU A 342 -36.76 9.70 48.16
N VAL A 343 -37.85 9.95 47.42
CA VAL A 343 -39.17 10.26 48.02
C VAL A 343 -40.31 9.70 47.15
N PHE A 344 -41.22 9.00 47.82
CA PHE A 344 -42.44 8.32 47.36
C PHE A 344 -43.60 9.27 47.04
N VAL A 345 -44.49 8.84 46.12
CA VAL A 345 -45.94 8.77 46.42
C VAL A 345 -46.51 7.44 45.91
N ARG A 346 -47.10 6.66 46.82
CA ARG A 346 -48.00 5.53 46.56
C ARG A 346 -49.44 6.04 46.53
N ASN A 347 -50.27 5.58 45.59
CA ASN A 347 -51.46 4.81 45.93
C ASN A 347 -52.15 4.18 44.70
N LYS A 348 -52.76 3.01 44.97
CA LYS A 348 -53.64 2.26 44.08
C LYS A 348 -54.95 3.03 43.85
N ASP A 349 -55.42 3.12 42.61
CA ASP A 349 -56.75 2.71 42.16
C ASP A 349 -56.88 2.94 40.65
N ILE A 350 -57.45 1.96 39.95
CA ILE A 350 -57.84 2.04 38.54
C ILE A 350 -59.08 2.94 38.47
N VAL A 351 -59.09 3.99 37.62
CA VAL A 351 -60.14 4.31 36.62
C VAL A 351 -59.67 5.50 35.76
N CYS A 352 -59.92 5.35 34.46
CA CYS A 352 -59.59 6.20 33.33
C CYS A 352 -60.05 7.68 33.46
N GLY A 353 -59.17 8.59 33.06
CA GLY A 353 -59.47 9.98 32.71
C GLY A 353 -58.19 10.61 32.19
N GLU A 354 -58.22 11.16 30.98
CA GLU A 354 -57.08 11.77 30.28
C GLU A 354 -56.31 12.71 31.23
N ILE A 355 -55.13 12.27 31.68
CA ILE A 355 -54.15 13.14 32.32
C ILE A 355 -53.12 13.44 31.23
N GLU A 356 -53.25 14.63 30.65
CA GLU A 356 -52.14 15.30 29.98
C GLU A 356 -51.09 15.59 31.07
N LEU A 357 -50.19 14.64 31.27
CA LEU A 357 -49.00 14.81 32.10
C LEU A 357 -48.08 15.74 31.32
N VAL A 358 -48.27 17.05 31.51
CA VAL A 358 -47.24 18.04 31.22
C VAL A 358 -46.09 17.73 32.17
N VAL A 359 -45.17 16.87 31.74
CA VAL A 359 -43.88 16.75 32.38
C VAL A 359 -43.21 18.10 32.14
N GLU A 360 -43.23 18.98 33.14
CA GLU A 360 -42.37 20.16 33.14
C GLU A 360 -40.94 19.65 32.92
N SER A 361 -40.40 19.93 31.75
CA SER A 361 -39.01 19.67 31.38
C SER A 361 -38.10 19.97 32.56
N VAL A 362 -37.49 18.93 33.14
CA VAL A 362 -36.54 19.11 34.23
C VAL A 362 -35.35 19.87 33.66
N ARG A 363 -35.26 21.16 33.99
CA ARG A 363 -34.23 22.05 33.45
C ARG A 363 -32.95 21.89 34.27
N LYS A 364 -31.85 21.51 33.62
CA LYS A 364 -30.52 21.37 34.23
C LYS A 364 -29.54 22.35 33.59
N GLN A 365 -28.58 22.83 34.37
CA GLN A 365 -27.48 23.63 33.81
C GLN A 365 -26.57 22.74 32.94
N CYS A 366 -26.08 23.30 31.84
CA CYS A 366 -25.10 22.63 30.99
C CYS A 366 -23.87 22.19 31.79
N ARG A 367 -23.33 20.99 31.49
CA ARG A 367 -22.08 20.50 32.11
C ARG A 367 -20.87 21.37 31.82
N ASN A 368 -20.90 22.14 30.73
CA ASN A 368 -19.81 23.06 30.36
C ASN A 368 -19.89 24.42 31.05
N ARG A 369 -20.66 24.54 32.14
CA ARG A 369 -20.74 25.76 32.98
C ARG A 369 -19.37 26.21 33.47
N ASP A 370 -18.53 25.26 33.87
CA ASP A 370 -17.16 25.54 34.34
C ASP A 370 -16.25 26.12 33.22
N TYR A 371 -16.71 26.04 31.96
CA TYR A 371 -16.05 26.62 30.78
C TYR A 371 -16.80 27.84 30.21
N GLY A 372 -17.85 28.34 30.88
CA GLY A 372 -18.56 29.58 30.52
C GLY A 372 -19.98 29.40 29.97
N CYS A 373 -20.54 28.19 29.96
CA CYS A 373 -21.92 27.98 29.50
C CYS A 373 -22.96 28.27 30.59
N ASP A 374 -23.75 29.32 30.42
CA ASP A 374 -24.88 29.66 31.31
C ASP A 374 -26.24 29.12 30.83
N GLU A 375 -26.25 28.30 29.76
CA GLU A 375 -27.49 27.75 29.23
C GLU A 375 -28.11 26.68 30.15
N ILE A 376 -29.44 26.75 30.24
CA ILE A 376 -30.26 25.83 31.00
C ILE A 376 -31.01 24.97 30.00
N VAL A 377 -30.68 23.68 29.98
CA VAL A 377 -31.14 22.70 29.00
C VAL A 377 -32.17 21.75 29.60
N ASP A 378 -33.10 21.29 28.77
CA ASP A 378 -34.07 20.27 29.14
C ASP A 378 -33.35 18.93 29.34
N TYR A 379 -33.60 18.27 30.48
CA TYR A 379 -33.02 16.96 30.82
C TYR A 379 -33.14 15.94 29.69
N MET A 380 -34.24 15.96 28.93
CA MET A 380 -34.49 15.01 27.84
C MET A 380 -33.73 15.33 26.53
N LYS A 381 -33.20 16.56 26.37
CA LYS A 381 -32.43 17.02 25.18
C LYS A 381 -31.01 17.46 25.53
N ASN A 382 -30.53 17.10 26.72
CA ASN A 382 -29.26 17.56 27.25
C ASN A 382 -28.05 17.14 26.37
N ASN A 383 -28.11 15.96 25.74
CA ASN A 383 -27.04 15.48 24.87
C ASN A 383 -26.88 16.33 23.59
N ASP A 384 -27.98 16.82 23.00
CA ASP A 384 -27.94 17.60 21.76
C ASP A 384 -27.21 18.94 21.96
N HIS A 385 -27.46 19.61 23.10
CA HIS A 385 -26.74 20.83 23.46
C HIS A 385 -25.31 20.53 23.88
N GLU A 386 -25.06 19.49 24.68
CA GLU A 386 -23.70 19.16 25.16
C GLU A 386 -22.74 18.85 23.99
N GLU A 387 -23.22 18.16 22.94
CA GLU A 387 -22.44 17.89 21.72
C GLU A 387 -22.23 19.14 20.84
N THR A 388 -23.11 20.15 20.95
CA THR A 388 -23.07 21.37 20.14
C THR A 388 -22.73 22.63 20.95
N CYS A 389 -22.26 22.48 22.19
CA CYS A 389 -21.98 23.61 23.06
C CYS A 389 -20.71 24.35 22.61
N ILE A 390 -20.82 25.65 22.30
CA ILE A 390 -19.67 26.47 21.89
C ILE A 390 -18.61 26.66 23.00
N TYR A 391 -18.97 26.34 24.24
CA TYR A 391 -18.07 26.33 25.40
C TYR A 391 -17.56 24.91 25.74
N GLY A 392 -17.77 23.95 24.85
CA GLY A 392 -17.28 22.59 25.02
C GLY A 392 -15.75 22.56 25.27
N PRO A 393 -15.25 21.65 26.11
CA PRO A 393 -13.83 21.57 26.37
C PRO A 393 -13.06 21.00 25.16
N CYS A 394 -11.81 21.45 25.01
CA CYS A 394 -10.84 20.94 24.05
C CYS A 394 -9.72 20.19 24.78
N SER A 395 -9.28 19.09 24.20
CA SER A 395 -8.18 18.25 24.70
C SER A 395 -6.84 18.64 24.07
N CYS A 396 -5.75 18.46 24.84
CA CYS A 396 -4.40 18.65 24.33
C CYS A 396 -4.09 17.64 23.22
N PRO A 397 -3.56 18.07 22.05
CA PRO A 397 -3.34 17.17 20.92
C PRO A 397 -2.12 16.23 21.10
N LEU A 398 -1.32 16.42 22.15
CA LEU A 398 -0.11 15.63 22.37
C LEU A 398 -0.45 14.29 23.05
N PRO A 399 0.02 13.13 22.54
CA PRO A 399 -0.36 11.81 23.04
C PRO A 399 -0.09 11.56 24.52
N ASN A 400 0.87 12.28 25.11
CA ASN A 400 1.29 12.11 26.50
C ASN A 400 0.76 13.21 27.42
N CYS A 401 -0.31 13.93 27.03
CA CYS A 401 -0.91 15.00 27.83
C CYS A 401 -2.43 14.87 27.91
N ASN A 402 -2.95 14.66 29.12
CA ASN A 402 -4.38 14.49 29.39
C ASN A 402 -5.08 15.80 29.78
N PHE A 403 -4.51 16.96 29.42
CA PHE A 403 -5.10 18.26 29.75
C PHE A 403 -6.34 18.52 28.88
N VAL A 404 -7.44 18.91 29.53
CA VAL A 404 -8.74 19.20 28.90
C VAL A 404 -9.31 20.46 29.53
N SER A 405 -9.59 21.49 28.74
CA SER A 405 -10.17 22.76 29.22
C SER A 405 -10.76 23.58 28.08
N SER A 406 -11.21 24.82 28.33
CA SER A 406 -11.62 25.73 27.25
C SER A 406 -10.48 25.98 26.24
N SER A 407 -10.80 26.39 25.01
CA SER A 407 -9.81 26.68 23.96
C SER A 407 -8.75 27.70 24.41
N GLU A 408 -9.17 28.74 25.14
CA GLU A 408 -8.29 29.76 25.71
C GLU A 408 -7.31 29.18 26.75
N GLN A 409 -7.82 28.38 27.69
CA GLN A 409 -6.97 27.76 28.72
C GLN A 409 -6.07 26.69 28.12
N LEU A 410 -6.53 25.98 27.08
CA LEU A 410 -5.71 25.05 26.33
C LEU A 410 -4.54 25.75 25.62
N SER A 411 -4.78 26.93 25.04
CA SER A 411 -3.73 27.76 24.43
C SER A 411 -2.66 28.16 25.46
N LEU A 412 -3.07 28.65 26.63
CA LEU A 412 -2.16 29.00 27.73
C LEU A 412 -1.39 27.79 28.28
N HIS A 413 -2.08 26.65 28.42
CA HIS A 413 -1.45 25.38 28.81
C HIS A 413 -0.39 24.98 27.79
N PHE A 414 -0.70 24.99 26.49
CA PHE A 414 0.24 24.61 25.44
C PHE A 414 1.47 25.53 25.43
N SER A 415 1.28 26.85 25.54
CA SER A 415 2.38 27.81 25.59
C SER A 415 3.27 27.70 26.83
N SER A 416 2.75 27.18 27.95
CA SER A 416 3.49 27.09 29.22
C SER A 416 4.09 25.71 29.48
N LYS A 417 3.42 24.63 29.07
CA LYS A 417 3.84 23.24 29.32
C LYS A 417 4.41 22.53 28.09
N HIS A 418 4.13 23.02 26.89
CA HIS A 418 4.51 22.39 25.61
C HIS A 418 5.09 23.41 24.61
N TRP A 419 5.78 24.44 25.12
CA TRP A 419 6.28 25.57 24.34
C TRP A 419 7.20 25.19 23.17
N ASP A 420 7.86 24.03 23.25
CA ASP A 420 8.80 23.48 22.26
C ASP A 420 8.17 22.42 21.32
N SER A 421 6.94 21.98 21.61
CA SER A 421 6.29 20.85 20.95
C SER A 421 5.44 21.25 19.72
N GLY A 422 5.28 22.55 19.47
CA GLY A 422 4.58 23.09 18.30
C GLY A 422 5.42 24.12 17.52
N ARG A 423 4.90 24.60 16.39
CA ARG A 423 5.45 25.74 15.66
C ARG A 423 4.58 26.96 15.87
N ARG A 424 5.20 28.10 16.15
CA ARG A 424 4.50 29.39 16.17
C ARG A 424 4.41 29.95 14.76
N PHE A 425 3.29 30.58 14.44
CA PHE A 425 3.06 31.21 13.14
C PHE A 425 2.28 32.52 13.31
N ARG A 426 2.31 33.36 12.26
CA ARG A 426 1.48 34.56 12.15
C ARG A 426 0.48 34.39 11.03
N TYR A 427 -0.73 34.90 11.22
CA TYR A 427 -1.73 34.88 10.17
C TYR A 427 -1.26 35.63 8.92
N ASN A 428 -1.80 35.24 7.77
CA ASN A 428 -1.50 35.83 6.45
C ASN A 428 -0.01 35.78 6.05
N THR A 429 0.82 35.04 6.80
CA THR A 429 2.25 34.92 6.56
C THR A 429 2.59 33.46 6.23
N PRO A 430 3.24 33.18 5.10
CA PRO A 430 3.68 31.82 4.79
C PRO A 430 4.73 31.31 5.79
N LEU A 431 4.50 30.10 6.31
CA LEU A 431 5.39 29.38 7.21
C LEU A 431 5.89 28.11 6.52
N ALA A 432 7.21 27.99 6.35
CA ALA A 432 7.82 26.73 5.90
C ALA A 432 7.89 25.71 7.04
N VAL A 433 7.33 24.53 6.80
CA VAL A 433 7.34 23.39 7.74
C VAL A 433 7.80 22.12 7.04
N SER A 434 8.35 21.19 7.82
CA SER A 434 8.71 19.87 7.35
C SER A 434 8.14 18.80 8.28
N LEU A 435 7.64 17.73 7.68
CA LEU A 435 7.14 16.54 8.38
C LEU A 435 7.99 15.33 8.00
N GLY A 436 8.49 14.63 9.01
CA GLY A 436 9.20 13.36 8.85
C GLY A 436 8.31 12.21 8.37
N ILE A 437 8.93 11.09 7.98
CA ILE A 437 8.23 9.90 7.47
C ILE A 437 7.21 9.37 8.50
N ASN A 438 7.61 9.30 9.78
CA ASN A 438 6.78 8.77 10.87
C ASN A 438 5.99 9.85 11.63
N GLU A 439 6.11 11.12 11.24
CA GLU A 439 5.35 12.21 11.86
C GLU A 439 3.97 12.31 11.20
N GLU A 440 2.92 12.07 11.96
CA GLU A 440 1.52 12.08 11.49
C GLU A 440 0.87 13.46 11.62
N PHE A 441 1.42 14.34 12.45
CA PHE A 441 0.88 15.69 12.61
C PHE A 441 1.93 16.68 13.12
N LEU A 442 1.63 17.97 12.95
CA LEU A 442 2.37 19.08 13.54
C LEU A 442 1.40 20.08 14.15
N VAL A 443 1.65 20.47 15.41
CA VAL A 443 0.86 21.49 16.09
C VAL A 443 1.35 22.89 15.68
N LEU A 444 0.42 23.75 15.27
CA LEU A 444 0.66 25.14 14.93
C LEU A 444 -0.08 26.05 15.92
N GLN A 445 0.60 27.05 16.49
CA GLN A 445 0.01 28.03 17.39
C GLN A 445 0.16 29.44 16.82
N ALA A 446 -0.96 30.16 16.67
CA ALA A 446 -0.96 31.55 16.23
C ALA A 446 -0.35 32.46 17.31
N GLU A 447 0.46 33.44 16.92
CA GLU A 447 1.10 34.38 17.85
C GLU A 447 0.14 35.44 18.38
N GLU A 448 -0.90 35.76 17.61
CA GLU A 448 -1.80 36.89 17.86
C GLU A 448 -2.88 36.59 18.90
N ASP A 449 -3.58 35.47 18.74
CA ASP A 449 -4.71 35.04 19.56
C ASP A 449 -4.46 33.70 20.29
N GLY A 450 -3.32 33.06 20.01
CA GLY A 450 -2.97 31.76 20.60
C GLY A 450 -3.76 30.58 20.05
N ALA A 451 -4.52 30.74 18.97
CA ALA A 451 -5.30 29.67 18.37
C ALA A 451 -4.42 28.47 17.97
N LEU A 452 -4.93 27.26 18.20
CA LEU A 452 -4.23 26.01 17.91
C LEU A 452 -4.81 25.33 16.66
N PHE A 453 -3.90 24.88 15.80
CA PHE A 453 -4.21 24.13 14.59
C PHE A 453 -3.36 22.87 14.50
N LEU A 454 -3.86 21.85 13.79
CA LEU A 454 -3.12 20.64 13.48
C LEU A 454 -2.93 20.52 11.98
N LEU A 455 -1.69 20.49 11.54
CA LEU A 455 -1.32 20.02 10.22
C LEU A 455 -1.28 18.50 10.26
N ASN A 456 -2.33 17.84 9.79
CA ASN A 456 -2.43 16.39 9.77
C ASN A 456 -1.83 15.81 8.49
N LYS A 457 -1.15 14.69 8.61
CA LYS A 457 -0.55 13.90 7.54
C LYS A 457 -0.97 12.45 7.68
N ALA A 458 -1.57 11.88 6.64
CA ALA A 458 -1.64 10.44 6.47
C ALA A 458 -0.91 10.01 5.20
N THR A 459 -0.53 8.74 5.17
CA THR A 459 0.15 8.12 4.05
C THR A 459 -0.85 7.28 3.28
N GLU A 460 -1.09 7.66 2.04
CA GLU A 460 -1.93 6.96 1.08
C GLU A 460 -1.08 6.21 0.05
N SER A 461 -1.75 5.40 -0.78
CA SER A 461 -1.07 4.57 -1.80
C SER A 461 -0.24 5.34 -2.82
N ILE A 462 -0.52 6.64 -3.03
CA ILE A 462 0.10 7.48 -4.06
C ILE A 462 0.82 8.74 -3.52
N GLY A 463 0.76 8.98 -2.21
CA GLY A 463 1.39 10.16 -1.61
C GLY A 463 1.01 10.34 -0.14
N ASN A 464 1.27 11.53 0.39
CA ASN A 464 0.73 11.92 1.70
C ASN A 464 -0.47 12.84 1.50
N THR A 465 -1.56 12.55 2.20
CA THR A 465 -2.68 13.49 2.34
C THR A 465 -2.37 14.46 3.46
N VAL A 466 -2.62 15.73 3.20
CA VAL A 466 -2.30 16.82 4.13
C VAL A 466 -3.49 17.74 4.25
N MET A 467 -3.84 18.07 5.49
CA MET A 467 -4.95 18.97 5.79
C MET A 467 -4.69 19.72 7.09
N ILE A 468 -5.40 20.83 7.29
CA ILE A 468 -5.31 21.61 8.53
C ILE A 468 -6.66 21.59 9.24
N THR A 469 -6.67 21.19 10.51
CA THR A 469 -7.83 21.27 11.40
C THR A 469 -7.59 22.28 12.51
N SER A 470 -8.67 22.89 13.02
CA SER A 470 -8.63 23.85 14.12
C SER A 470 -9.04 23.16 15.43
N ILE A 471 -8.29 23.37 16.51
CA ILE A 471 -8.62 22.79 17.83
C ILE A 471 -9.59 23.72 18.55
N ARG A 472 -10.89 23.46 18.37
CA ARG A 472 -12.00 24.24 18.89
C ARG A 472 -13.25 23.36 19.04
N PRO A 473 -14.27 23.79 19.80
CA PRO A 473 -15.56 23.12 19.81
C PRO A 473 -16.14 23.02 18.39
N ILE A 474 -16.74 21.87 18.06
CA ILE A 474 -17.25 21.54 16.71
C ILE A 474 -18.29 22.58 16.26
N SER A 475 -19.10 23.05 17.20
CA SER A 475 -20.16 24.04 16.99
C SER A 475 -19.69 25.48 16.86
N SER A 476 -18.41 25.77 17.06
CA SER A 476 -17.89 27.12 16.81
C SER A 476 -18.06 27.45 15.32
N GLU A 477 -18.62 28.62 15.01
CA GLU A 477 -18.79 29.13 13.64
C GLU A 477 -17.47 29.67 13.05
N GLU A 478 -16.44 29.82 13.87
CA GLU A 478 -15.16 30.34 13.43
C GLU A 478 -14.45 29.31 12.53
N ARG A 479 -14.04 29.78 11.34
CA ARG A 479 -13.43 28.98 10.27
C ARG A 479 -12.31 29.79 9.64
N PHE A 480 -11.15 29.16 9.44
CA PHE A 480 -9.97 29.81 8.88
C PHE A 480 -9.67 29.26 7.51
N ALA A 481 -9.54 30.12 6.51
CA ALA A 481 -9.03 29.73 5.20
C ALA A 481 -7.53 29.44 5.29
N TYR A 482 -7.05 28.44 4.58
CA TYR A 482 -5.64 28.11 4.55
C TYR A 482 -5.18 27.72 3.15
N ASN A 483 -3.90 27.94 2.90
CA ASN A 483 -3.20 27.53 1.69
C ASN A 483 -2.04 26.60 2.08
N LEU A 484 -1.96 25.47 1.38
CA LEU A 484 -0.83 24.56 1.42
C LEU A 484 -0.11 24.60 0.07
N VAL A 485 1.20 24.78 0.10
CA VAL A 485 2.04 24.70 -1.09
C VAL A 485 3.14 23.68 -0.88
N SER A 486 3.26 22.72 -1.80
CA SER A 486 4.42 21.82 -1.88
C SER A 486 5.16 22.04 -3.19
N GLY A 487 6.48 22.21 -3.13
CA GLY A 487 7.32 22.53 -4.30
C GLY A 487 8.29 21.40 -4.63
N ARG A 488 8.49 21.16 -5.93
CA ARG A 488 9.52 20.25 -6.48
C ARG A 488 10.13 20.88 -7.73
N GLY A 489 11.33 21.45 -7.59
CA GLY A 489 11.99 22.15 -8.69
C GLY A 489 11.13 23.31 -9.18
N ASN A 490 10.64 23.23 -10.42
CA ASN A 490 9.78 24.26 -11.03
C ASN A 490 8.27 23.95 -10.89
N SER A 491 7.90 22.78 -10.36
CA SER A 491 6.51 22.39 -10.15
C SER A 491 6.08 22.67 -8.72
N SER A 492 4.84 23.12 -8.54
CA SER A 492 4.25 23.31 -7.21
C SER A 492 2.81 22.83 -7.19
N LEU A 493 2.43 22.11 -6.14
CA LEU A 493 1.04 21.83 -5.81
C LEU A 493 0.55 22.89 -4.84
N ARG A 494 -0.61 23.46 -5.14
CA ARG A 494 -1.25 24.45 -4.28
C ARG A 494 -2.67 23.98 -3.98
N PHE A 495 -3.02 24.00 -2.71
CA PHE A 495 -4.34 23.66 -2.25
C PHE A 495 -4.84 24.76 -1.32
N LYS A 496 -6.08 25.20 -1.55
CA LYS A 496 -6.76 26.19 -0.74
C LYS A 496 -8.04 25.56 -0.20
N SER A 497 -8.24 25.64 1.10
CA SER A 497 -9.45 25.13 1.75
C SER A 497 -9.73 25.92 3.02
N VAL A 498 -10.71 25.47 3.80
CA VAL A 498 -11.14 26.04 5.07
C VAL A 498 -11.01 24.97 6.15
N THR A 499 -10.54 25.37 7.33
CA THR A 499 -10.34 24.47 8.47
C THR A 499 -11.67 23.95 9.01
N GLU A 500 -11.72 22.67 9.41
CA GLU A 500 -12.79 22.14 10.24
C GLU A 500 -12.40 22.11 11.73
N ASN A 501 -13.40 22.19 12.60
CA ASN A 501 -13.22 22.32 14.05
C ASN A 501 -13.36 20.98 14.76
N PHE A 502 -12.37 20.64 15.58
CA PHE A 502 -12.40 19.46 16.44
C PHE A 502 -11.91 19.77 17.85
N PRO A 503 -12.50 19.18 18.91
CA PRO A 503 -12.14 19.46 20.30
C PRO A 503 -10.87 18.70 20.74
N GLY A 504 -9.94 18.44 19.81
CA GLY A 504 -8.75 17.63 20.05
C GLY A 504 -8.16 17.04 18.77
N ARG A 505 -7.32 16.01 18.95
CA ARG A 505 -6.80 15.20 17.85
C ARG A 505 -7.91 14.26 17.33
N VAL A 506 -8.04 14.17 16.01
CA VAL A 506 -8.92 13.19 15.36
C VAL A 506 -8.11 11.95 15.02
N GLU A 507 -8.58 10.78 15.45
CA GLU A 507 -8.04 9.49 15.02
C GLU A 507 -8.82 9.01 13.78
N GLY A 508 -8.10 8.67 12.71
CA GLY A 508 -8.68 8.40 11.39
C GLY A 508 -8.83 9.66 10.53
N PHE A 509 -8.96 9.48 9.22
CA PHE A 509 -9.13 10.59 8.27
C PHE A 509 -10.63 10.88 8.10
N PRO A 510 -11.18 11.95 8.70
CA PRO A 510 -12.56 12.35 8.44
C PRO A 510 -12.73 12.73 6.96
N LYS A 511 -13.95 12.60 6.44
CA LYS A 511 -14.25 12.85 5.02
C LYS A 511 -14.18 14.36 4.71
N MET A 512 -12.97 14.86 4.50
CA MET A 512 -12.66 16.27 4.26
C MET A 512 -11.82 16.45 3.00
N ASP A 513 -11.79 17.67 2.49
CA ASP A 513 -10.89 18.04 1.40
C ASP A 513 -9.44 18.08 1.91
N PHE A 514 -8.53 17.48 1.16
CA PHE A 514 -7.11 17.40 1.50
C PHE A 514 -6.23 17.71 0.29
N LEU A 515 -5.00 18.14 0.56
CA LEU A 515 -3.95 18.16 -0.45
C LEU A 515 -3.30 16.78 -0.48
N LEU A 516 -3.45 16.06 -1.59
CA LEU A 516 -2.62 14.90 -1.86
C LEU A 516 -1.28 15.36 -2.44
N VAL A 517 -0.22 15.20 -1.67
CA VAL A 517 1.16 15.46 -2.11
C VAL A 517 1.79 14.13 -2.55
N PRO A 518 2.02 13.92 -3.85
CA PRO A 518 2.65 12.71 -4.35
C PRO A 518 4.05 12.53 -3.77
N PHE A 519 4.48 11.28 -3.57
CA PHE A 519 5.80 10.97 -3.00
C PHE A 519 6.97 11.63 -3.76
N CYS A 520 6.78 11.98 -5.04
CA CYS A 520 7.81 12.61 -5.85
C CYS A 520 8.14 14.06 -5.41
N PHE A 521 7.27 14.70 -4.62
CA PHE A 521 7.51 16.02 -4.02
C PHE A 521 8.37 15.96 -2.75
N PHE A 522 8.77 14.76 -2.31
CA PHE A 522 9.49 14.61 -1.04
C PHE A 522 10.99 14.78 -1.27
N THR A 523 11.67 15.21 -0.21
CA THR A 523 13.13 15.30 -0.20
C THR A 523 13.77 13.92 -0.28
N SER A 524 15.06 13.85 -0.62
CA SER A 524 15.83 12.60 -0.63
C SER A 524 15.92 11.90 0.74
N SER A 525 15.66 12.63 1.84
CA SER A 525 15.53 12.09 3.19
C SER A 525 14.11 11.59 3.53
N GLY A 526 13.16 11.69 2.59
CA GLY A 526 11.76 11.31 2.77
C GLY A 526 10.93 12.30 3.58
N GLN A 527 11.45 13.51 3.84
CA GLN A 527 10.69 14.58 4.50
C GLN A 527 9.76 15.28 3.51
N LEU A 528 8.55 15.55 3.97
CA LEU A 528 7.55 16.35 3.26
C LEU A 528 7.73 17.81 3.66
N ASN A 529 8.13 18.65 2.71
CA ASN A 529 8.24 20.09 2.91
C ASN A 529 6.98 20.79 2.39
N LEU A 530 6.44 21.67 3.21
CA LEU A 530 5.23 22.42 2.94
C LEU A 530 5.44 23.88 3.32
N GLU A 531 4.86 24.78 2.54
CA GLU A 531 4.60 26.14 2.95
C GLU A 531 3.12 26.24 3.32
N VAL A 532 2.87 26.65 4.56
CA VAL A 532 1.55 26.76 5.18
C VAL A 532 1.22 28.22 5.39
N CYS A 533 0.06 28.68 4.92
CA CYS A 533 -0.44 30.02 5.20
C CYS A 533 -1.88 29.94 5.66
N ILE A 534 -2.16 30.34 6.90
CA ILE A 534 -3.50 30.40 7.47
C ILE A 534 -3.94 31.86 7.50
N GLN A 535 -5.12 32.14 6.98
CA GLN A 535 -5.68 33.48 6.85
C GLN A 535 -6.54 33.83 8.05
N ASN A 536 -6.47 35.10 8.49
CA ASN A 536 -7.40 35.63 9.46
C ASN A 536 -8.74 35.96 8.77
N THR A 537 -9.86 35.68 9.44
CA THR A 537 -11.25 35.76 8.97
C THR A 537 -11.70 37.16 8.51
N THR A 538 -10.88 38.19 8.72
CA THR A 538 -11.19 39.59 8.36
C THR A 538 -11.05 39.92 6.87
N GLU A 539 -10.54 39.02 6.01
CA GLU A 539 -10.24 39.31 4.60
C GLU A 539 -10.94 38.39 3.56
N LEU A 540 -12.02 37.69 3.91
CA LEU A 540 -12.85 36.95 2.93
C LEU A 540 -13.73 37.91 2.11
N THR A 541 -13.11 38.81 1.33
CA THR A 541 -13.76 39.53 0.24
C THR A 541 -12.89 39.48 -1.00
N ALA A 542 -13.51 39.10 -2.12
CA ALA A 542 -13.01 39.08 -3.48
C ALA A 542 -12.09 37.90 -3.85
N ASP A 543 -12.70 36.82 -4.35
CA ASP A 543 -12.61 36.45 -5.77
C ASP A 543 -12.95 34.96 -5.96
N CYS A 544 -14.15 34.70 -6.48
CA CYS A 544 -14.51 33.48 -7.20
C CYS A 544 -15.08 33.90 -8.56
N PRO A 545 -14.53 33.44 -9.69
CA PRO A 545 -15.32 33.15 -10.88
C PRO A 545 -16.19 31.90 -10.66
#